data_AF-A0A838DTU0-F1
#
_entry.id   AF-A0A838DTU0-F1
#
_cell.length_a   1.000
_cell.length_b   1.000
_cell.length_c   1.000
_cell.angle_alpha   90.00
_cell.angle_beta   90.00
_cell.angle_gamma   90.00
#
_symmetry.space_group_name_H-M   'P 1'
#
loop_
_entity.id
_entity.type
_entity.pdbx_description
1 polymer ?
#
loop_
_entity_poly.entity_id
_entity_poly.type
_entity_poly.pdbx_seq_one_letter_code
_entity_poly.pdbx_strand_id
1 'polypeptide(L)'
;MNRWLYILLLAVPAAIFAEALHAPPLVSFVLASLGLIPLAGLIGLATETLAERLGQRIGGLLNATFGNAAEIIIGLAALAAGLPDVVRASLAGSIIGNVLLVLGSSMLIGGWRHRRQEFDPRVAGQYAAMLALVVISMGIPSLLATVGEGTRPGAAVVRGNELHQLSIGIALILLLCYAAYIAHSVFGVRAFKDTLTVPAPAEEHNEGRHHGPPPGRVLVENTS
;
A
#
# COMPACT_ATOMS: atom_id res chain seq x y z
N MET A 1 -4.88 -9.07 -15.37
CA MET A 1 -3.50 -9.60 -15.45
C MET A 1 -3.17 -9.96 -16.90
N ASN A 2 -1.98 -9.59 -17.40
CA ASN A 2 -1.59 -9.86 -18.79
C ASN A 2 -1.44 -11.37 -19.03
N ARG A 3 -1.92 -11.87 -20.18
CA ARG A 3 -1.93 -13.31 -20.50
C ARG A 3 -0.55 -13.97 -20.42
N TRP A 4 0.51 -13.23 -20.72
CA TRP A 4 1.90 -13.70 -20.66
C TRP A 4 2.38 -14.06 -19.25
N LEU A 5 1.85 -13.40 -18.20
CA LEU A 5 2.25 -13.70 -16.82
C LEU A 5 1.77 -15.09 -16.37
N TYR A 6 0.68 -15.60 -16.94
CA TYR A 6 0.19 -16.95 -16.63
C TYR A 6 1.17 -18.05 -17.07
N ILE A 7 2.07 -17.78 -18.03
CA ILE A 7 3.10 -18.75 -18.44
C ILE A 7 4.05 -19.05 -17.27
N LEU A 8 4.32 -18.06 -16.42
CA LEU A 8 5.15 -18.24 -15.23
C LEU A 8 4.52 -19.19 -14.20
N LEU A 9 3.22 -19.49 -14.31
CA LEU A 9 2.58 -20.47 -13.43
C LEU A 9 3.16 -21.88 -13.61
N LEU A 10 3.75 -22.17 -14.79
CA LEU A 10 4.49 -23.41 -15.03
C LEU A 10 5.74 -23.53 -14.14
N ALA A 11 6.26 -22.42 -13.61
CA ALA A 11 7.39 -22.44 -12.68
C ALA A 11 7.01 -23.06 -11.32
N VAL A 12 5.72 -23.09 -10.94
CA VAL A 12 5.25 -23.71 -9.69
C VAL A 12 5.47 -25.23 -9.69
N PRO A 13 4.88 -26.02 -10.63
CA PRO A 13 5.17 -27.44 -10.69
C PRO A 13 6.66 -27.70 -10.99
N ALA A 14 7.32 -26.86 -11.79
CA ALA A 14 8.75 -26.99 -12.05
C ALA A 14 9.60 -26.85 -10.77
N ALA A 15 9.25 -25.93 -9.87
CA ALA A 15 9.94 -25.79 -8.58
C ALA A 15 9.76 -27.04 -7.70
N ILE A 16 8.55 -27.62 -7.68
CA ILE A 16 8.27 -28.86 -6.94
C ILE A 16 9.09 -30.03 -7.51
N PHE A 17 9.15 -30.17 -8.84
CA PHE A 17 9.97 -31.20 -9.48
C PHE A 17 11.47 -30.98 -9.24
N ALA A 18 11.94 -29.73 -9.30
CA ALA A 18 13.34 -29.40 -9.03
C ALA A 18 13.73 -29.80 -7.60
N GLU A 19 12.87 -29.51 -6.62
CA GLU A 19 13.08 -29.92 -5.24
C GLU A 19 13.04 -31.44 -5.07
N ALA A 20 12.05 -32.12 -5.66
CA ALA A 20 11.92 -33.57 -5.59
C ALA A 20 13.12 -34.31 -6.21
N LEU A 21 13.70 -33.75 -7.27
CA LEU A 21 14.89 -34.26 -7.94
C LEU A 21 16.21 -33.80 -7.29
N HIS A 22 16.15 -33.08 -6.16
CA HIS A 22 17.32 -32.55 -5.45
C HIS A 22 18.21 -31.69 -6.37
N ALA A 23 17.59 -30.86 -7.21
CA ALA A 23 18.28 -29.90 -8.04
C ALA A 23 19.07 -28.89 -7.18
N PRO A 24 20.04 -28.16 -7.75
CA PRO A 24 20.78 -27.13 -7.01
C PRO A 24 19.81 -26.14 -6.34
N PRO A 25 20.02 -25.74 -5.08
CA PRO A 25 19.08 -24.88 -4.34
C PRO A 25 18.72 -23.58 -5.05
N LEU A 26 19.66 -23.01 -5.80
CA LEU A 26 19.43 -21.81 -6.62
C LEU A 26 18.34 -22.03 -7.69
N VAL A 27 18.25 -23.23 -8.26
CA VAL A 27 17.25 -23.56 -9.29
C VAL A 27 15.86 -23.61 -8.66
N SER A 28 15.69 -24.36 -7.55
CA SER A 28 14.43 -24.40 -6.80
C SER A 28 14.00 -23.00 -6.37
N PHE A 29 14.94 -22.19 -5.86
CA PHE A 29 14.68 -20.81 -5.43
C PHE A 29 14.19 -19.90 -6.57
N VAL A 30 14.86 -19.93 -7.72
CA VAL A 30 14.48 -19.11 -8.88
C VAL A 30 13.13 -19.56 -9.42
N LEU A 31 12.88 -20.86 -9.56
CA LEU A 31 11.60 -21.38 -10.04
C LEU A 31 10.45 -21.04 -9.10
N ALA A 32 10.65 -21.18 -7.78
CA ALA A 32 9.67 -20.79 -6.78
C ALA A 32 9.39 -19.27 -6.83
N SER A 33 10.43 -18.45 -6.95
CA SER A 33 10.32 -16.99 -7.05
C SER A 33 9.56 -16.56 -8.31
N LEU A 34 9.81 -17.19 -9.45
CA LEU A 34 9.08 -16.92 -10.69
C LEU A 34 7.61 -17.36 -10.61
N GLY A 35 7.34 -18.50 -9.96
CA GLY A 35 5.97 -18.99 -9.73
C GLY A 35 5.16 -18.09 -8.79
N LEU A 36 5.81 -17.41 -7.85
CA LEU A 36 5.17 -16.46 -6.93
C LEU A 36 4.61 -15.23 -7.65
N ILE A 37 5.24 -14.76 -8.74
CA ILE A 37 4.83 -13.55 -9.47
C ILE A 37 3.37 -13.63 -9.93
N PRO A 38 2.94 -14.62 -10.75
CA PRO A 38 1.55 -14.74 -11.16
C PRO A 38 0.63 -15.12 -10.00
N LEU A 39 1.12 -15.89 -9.01
CA LEU A 39 0.30 -16.31 -7.88
C LEU A 39 -0.13 -15.13 -7.01
N ALA A 40 0.80 -14.20 -6.74
CA ALA A 40 0.49 -12.95 -6.05
C ALA A 40 -0.54 -12.11 -6.83
N GLY A 41 -0.38 -12.03 -8.16
CA GLY A 41 -1.34 -11.35 -9.03
C GLY A 41 -2.74 -11.99 -9.01
N LEU A 42 -2.82 -13.32 -8.93
CA LEU A 42 -4.09 -14.06 -8.82
C LEU A 42 -4.78 -13.83 -7.49
N ILE A 43 -4.03 -13.84 -6.38
CA ILE A 43 -4.57 -13.50 -5.05
C ILE A 43 -5.12 -12.08 -5.06
N GLY A 44 -4.40 -11.12 -5.65
CA GLY A 44 -4.87 -9.74 -5.81
C GLY A 44 -6.19 -9.65 -6.59
N LEU A 45 -6.27 -10.26 -7.78
CA LEU A 45 -7.50 -10.27 -8.58
C LEU A 45 -8.68 -10.94 -7.86
N ALA A 46 -8.42 -12.06 -7.18
CA ALA A 46 -9.45 -12.76 -6.43
C ALA A 46 -9.96 -11.89 -5.26
N THR A 47 -9.06 -11.20 -4.58
CA THR A 47 -9.39 -10.27 -3.48
C THR A 47 -10.21 -9.09 -3.97
N GLU A 48 -9.83 -8.48 -5.10
CA GLU A 48 -10.56 -7.37 -5.73
C GLU A 48 -11.98 -7.80 -6.13
N THR A 49 -12.10 -8.94 -6.83
CA THR A 49 -13.40 -9.49 -7.24
C THR A 49 -14.30 -9.81 -6.05
N LEU A 50 -13.71 -10.29 -4.94
CA LEU A 50 -14.44 -10.57 -3.71
C LEU A 50 -14.85 -9.28 -2.97
N ALA A 51 -13.96 -8.29 -2.94
CA ALA A 51 -14.19 -6.98 -2.34
C ALA A 51 -15.34 -6.23 -3.02
N GLU A 52 -15.43 -6.30 -4.35
CA GLU A 52 -16.54 -5.71 -5.12
C GLU A 52 -17.90 -6.30 -4.72
N ARG A 53 -17.96 -7.58 -4.38
CA ARG A 53 -19.21 -8.28 -4.02
C ARG A 53 -19.64 -8.07 -2.56
N LEU A 54 -18.69 -7.84 -1.65
CA LEU A 54 -18.95 -7.75 -0.21
C LEU A 54 -19.14 -6.30 0.30
N GLY A 55 -19.04 -5.32 -0.61
CA GLY A 55 -19.23 -3.91 -0.32
C GLY A 55 -18.00 -3.23 0.29
N GLN A 56 -17.95 -1.90 0.23
CA GLN A 56 -16.73 -1.11 0.49
C GLN A 56 -16.06 -1.39 1.85
N ARG A 57 -16.83 -1.67 2.90
CA ARG A 57 -16.29 -1.90 4.25
C ARG A 57 -15.50 -3.22 4.33
N ILE A 58 -16.15 -4.32 3.96
CA ILE A 58 -15.54 -5.65 3.98
C ILE A 58 -14.47 -5.75 2.90
N GLY A 59 -14.71 -5.16 1.72
CA GLY A 59 -13.74 -5.07 0.65
C GLY A 59 -12.47 -4.32 1.03
N GLY A 60 -12.58 -3.23 1.80
CA GLY A 60 -11.43 -2.50 2.33
C GLY A 60 -10.58 -3.36 3.28
N LEU A 61 -11.21 -4.11 4.19
CA LEU A 61 -10.51 -5.05 5.08
C LEU A 61 -9.82 -6.17 4.27
N LEU A 62 -10.54 -6.75 3.30
CA LEU A 62 -10.00 -7.82 2.47
C LEU A 62 -8.78 -7.37 1.67
N ASN A 63 -8.82 -6.20 1.05
CA ASN A 63 -7.68 -5.65 0.32
C ASN A 63 -6.50 -5.38 1.26
N ALA A 64 -6.77 -4.87 2.46
CA ALA A 64 -5.73 -4.58 3.44
C ALA A 64 -5.00 -5.84 3.95
N THR A 65 -5.71 -6.97 4.07
CA THR A 65 -5.14 -8.25 4.50
C THR A 65 -4.60 -9.08 3.34
N PHE A 66 -5.44 -9.40 2.36
CA PHE A 66 -5.09 -10.30 1.26
C PHE A 66 -4.26 -9.63 0.16
N GLY A 67 -4.33 -8.31 0.02
CA GLY A 67 -3.46 -7.55 -0.89
C GLY A 67 -1.97 -7.70 -0.55
N ASN A 68 -1.64 -7.93 0.73
CA ASN A 68 -0.29 -8.20 1.21
C ASN A 68 -0.09 -9.67 1.65
N ALA A 69 -1.00 -10.58 1.29
CA ALA A 69 -0.95 -11.96 1.77
C ALA A 69 0.34 -12.68 1.37
N ALA A 70 0.85 -12.45 0.15
CA ALA A 70 2.10 -13.09 -0.29
C ALA A 70 3.27 -12.74 0.65
N GLU A 71 3.39 -11.48 1.05
CA GLU A 71 4.44 -11.01 1.97
C GLU A 71 4.27 -11.63 3.35
N ILE A 72 3.04 -11.68 3.88
CA ILE A 72 2.74 -12.27 5.18
C ILE A 72 3.03 -13.78 5.17
N ILE A 73 2.60 -14.51 4.14
CA ILE A 73 2.81 -15.96 4.02
C ILE A 73 4.31 -16.28 3.96
N ILE A 74 5.07 -15.57 3.12
CA ILE A 74 6.52 -15.78 2.99
C ILE A 74 7.24 -15.40 4.27
N GLY A 75 6.87 -14.29 4.91
CA GLY A 75 7.44 -13.86 6.18
C GLY A 75 7.19 -14.88 7.30
N LEU A 76 5.96 -15.39 7.43
CA LEU A 76 5.64 -16.42 8.42
C LEU A 76 6.39 -17.73 8.14
N ALA A 77 6.50 -18.16 6.88
CA ALA A 77 7.27 -19.34 6.50
C ALA A 77 8.75 -19.20 6.83
N ALA A 78 9.35 -18.03 6.55
CA ALA A 78 10.74 -17.74 6.89
C ALA A 78 10.95 -17.68 8.41
N LEU A 79 10.03 -17.11 9.18
CA LEU A 79 10.09 -17.14 10.65
C LEU A 79 10.00 -18.57 11.19
N ALA A 80 9.10 -19.39 10.66
CA ALA A 80 8.98 -20.80 11.04
C ALA A 80 10.24 -21.61 10.71
N ALA A 81 10.97 -21.21 9.66
CA ALA A 81 12.26 -21.76 9.29
C ALA A 81 13.45 -21.18 10.09
N GLY A 82 13.21 -20.28 11.06
CA GLY A 82 14.27 -19.68 11.87
C GLY A 82 15.09 -18.61 11.14
N LEU A 83 14.49 -17.91 10.17
CA LEU A 83 15.15 -16.90 9.32
C LEU A 83 14.63 -15.47 9.59
N PRO A 84 14.82 -14.91 10.81
CA PRO A 84 14.33 -13.57 11.13
C PRO A 84 15.04 -12.46 10.34
N ASP A 85 16.27 -12.69 9.87
CA ASP A 85 16.99 -11.73 9.02
C ASP A 85 16.36 -11.60 7.65
N VAL A 86 15.87 -12.71 7.07
CA VAL A 86 15.16 -12.71 5.80
C VAL A 86 13.86 -11.90 5.92
N VAL A 87 13.15 -12.05 7.04
CA VAL A 87 11.90 -11.31 7.29
C VAL A 87 12.15 -9.82 7.47
N ARG A 88 13.19 -9.45 8.23
CA ARG A 88 13.60 -8.05 8.39
C ARG A 88 13.99 -7.42 7.05
N ALA A 89 14.77 -8.15 6.25
CA ALA A 89 15.17 -7.71 4.92
C ALA A 89 13.99 -7.60 3.96
N SER A 90 13.02 -8.53 4.01
CA SER A 90 11.84 -8.50 3.14
C SER A 90 10.88 -7.36 3.50
N LEU A 91 10.71 -7.05 4.78
CA LEU A 91 9.89 -5.90 5.22
C LEU A 91 10.50 -4.57 4.76
N ALA A 92 11.81 -4.38 4.97
CA ALA A 92 12.52 -3.21 4.46
C ALA A 92 12.46 -3.14 2.92
N GLY A 93 12.65 -4.28 2.27
CA GLY A 93 12.57 -4.42 0.81
C GLY A 93 11.19 -4.09 0.25
N SER A 94 10.10 -4.46 0.92
CA SER A 94 8.73 -4.11 0.51
C SER A 94 8.48 -2.60 0.60
N ILE A 95 8.92 -1.95 1.68
CA ILE A 95 8.83 -0.49 1.81
C ILE A 95 9.61 0.21 0.68
N ILE A 96 10.88 -0.17 0.49
CA ILE A 96 11.73 0.41 -0.55
C ILE A 96 11.17 0.11 -1.94
N GLY A 97 10.69 -1.11 -2.17
CA GLY A 97 10.07 -1.55 -3.42
C GLY A 97 8.83 -0.73 -3.76
N ASN A 98 7.94 -0.52 -2.80
CA ASN A 98 6.72 0.25 -3.05
C ASN A 98 7.00 1.74 -3.30
N VAL A 99 7.94 2.34 -2.56
CA VAL A 99 8.20 3.78 -2.61
C VAL A 99 9.16 4.18 -3.73
N LEU A 100 10.25 3.44 -3.93
CA LEU A 100 11.25 3.78 -4.95
C LEU A 100 10.95 3.09 -6.27
N LEU A 101 10.69 1.78 -6.25
CA LEU A 101 10.50 1.03 -7.49
C LEU A 101 9.10 1.26 -8.07
N VAL A 102 8.03 0.95 -7.34
CA VAL A 102 6.65 1.03 -7.86
C VAL A 102 6.24 2.48 -8.06
N LEU A 103 6.27 3.30 -7.02
CA LEU A 103 5.91 4.72 -7.13
C LEU A 103 6.86 5.48 -8.06
N GLY A 104 8.17 5.29 -7.94
CA GLY A 104 9.15 5.94 -8.81
C GLY A 104 9.00 5.57 -10.29
N SER A 105 8.81 4.28 -10.61
CA SER A 105 8.54 3.87 -12.00
C SER A 105 7.19 4.38 -12.51
N SER A 106 6.17 4.43 -11.65
CA SER A 106 4.85 4.99 -12.00
C SER A 106 4.93 6.49 -12.34
N MET A 107 5.73 7.25 -11.58
CA MET A 107 6.02 8.66 -11.87
C MET A 107 6.85 8.83 -13.14
N LEU A 108 7.87 7.98 -13.35
CA LEU A 108 8.72 8.06 -14.53
C LEU A 108 7.94 7.74 -15.83
N ILE A 109 7.25 6.60 -15.85
CA ILE A 109 6.49 6.15 -17.02
C ILE A 109 5.26 7.03 -17.24
N GLY A 110 4.54 7.35 -16.16
CA GLY A 110 3.38 8.22 -16.19
C GLY A 110 3.74 9.64 -16.64
N GLY A 111 4.83 10.19 -16.12
CA GLY A 111 5.38 11.50 -16.46
C GLY A 111 5.93 11.60 -17.89
N TRP A 112 6.49 10.50 -18.42
CA TRP A 112 6.90 10.44 -19.81
C TRP A 112 5.70 10.58 -20.75
N ARG A 113 4.60 9.89 -20.47
CA ARG A 113 3.37 9.99 -21.28
C ARG A 113 2.56 11.26 -21.01
N HIS A 114 2.49 11.69 -19.76
CA HIS A 114 1.70 12.83 -19.30
C HIS A 114 2.64 13.83 -18.62
N ARG A 115 2.90 14.99 -19.26
CA ARG A 115 3.87 15.98 -18.76
C ARG A 115 3.61 16.51 -17.35
N ARG A 116 2.37 16.39 -16.87
CA ARG A 116 1.95 16.69 -15.50
C ARG A 116 1.03 15.57 -15.01
N GLN A 117 1.25 15.12 -13.79
CA GLN A 117 0.38 14.18 -13.08
C GLN A 117 -0.19 14.91 -11.86
N GLU A 118 -1.50 14.87 -11.70
CA GLU A 118 -2.20 15.53 -10.58
C GLU A 118 -2.45 14.52 -9.46
N PHE A 119 -2.20 14.96 -8.23
CA PHE A 119 -2.43 14.18 -7.02
C PHE A 119 -3.12 15.07 -5.99
N ASP A 120 -4.01 14.50 -5.18
CA ASP A 120 -4.58 15.21 -4.04
C ASP A 120 -3.49 15.39 -2.97
N PRO A 121 -3.07 16.64 -2.67
CA PRO A 121 -1.98 16.88 -1.72
C PRO A 121 -2.35 16.47 -0.28
N ARG A 122 -3.64 16.44 0.08
CA ARG A 122 -4.09 16.00 1.41
C ARG A 122 -3.92 14.50 1.57
N VAL A 123 -4.37 13.73 0.58
CA VAL A 123 -4.27 12.26 0.58
C VAL A 123 -2.80 11.82 0.50
N ALA A 124 -2.02 12.44 -0.39
CA ALA A 124 -0.59 12.16 -0.50
C ALA A 124 0.17 12.50 0.79
N GLY A 125 -0.14 13.65 1.42
CA GLY A 125 0.45 14.05 2.69
C GLY A 125 0.14 13.07 3.82
N GLN A 126 -1.09 12.56 3.89
CA GLN A 126 -1.48 11.55 4.89
C GLN A 126 -0.68 10.26 4.73
N TYR A 127 -0.56 9.73 3.51
CA TYR A 127 0.24 8.52 3.26
C TYR A 127 1.73 8.74 3.51
N ALA A 128 2.28 9.89 3.13
CA ALA A 128 3.67 10.24 3.42
C ALA A 128 3.96 10.29 4.93
N ALA A 129 3.05 10.86 5.73
CA ALA A 129 3.17 10.91 7.18
C ALA A 129 3.10 9.51 7.82
N MET A 130 2.17 8.65 7.37
CA MET A 130 2.07 7.27 7.85
C MET A 130 3.32 6.46 7.49
N LEU A 131 3.84 6.63 6.28
CA LEU A 131 5.09 5.99 5.84
C LEU A 131 6.28 6.46 6.68
N ALA A 132 6.40 7.77 6.91
CA ALA A 132 7.46 8.33 7.76
C ALA A 132 7.40 7.77 9.18
N LEU A 133 6.19 7.66 9.76
CA LEU A 133 5.99 7.02 11.06
C LEU A 133 6.52 5.59 11.06
N VAL A 134 6.16 4.77 10.08
CA VAL A 134 6.63 3.37 9.97
C VAL A 134 8.14 3.29 9.83
N VAL A 135 8.74 4.08 8.95
CA VAL A 135 10.20 4.06 8.71
C VAL A 135 10.98 4.50 9.95
N ILE A 136 10.54 5.56 10.63
CA ILE A 136 11.18 6.03 11.87
C ILE A 136 11.04 4.98 12.96
N SER A 137 9.82 4.45 13.17
CA SER A 137 9.56 3.42 14.18
C SER A 137 10.36 2.15 13.95
N MET A 138 10.52 1.71 12.69
CA MET A 138 11.37 0.57 12.34
C MET A 138 12.87 0.89 12.52
N GLY A 139 13.28 2.14 12.25
CA GLY A 139 14.65 2.61 12.36
C GLY A 139 15.18 2.71 13.80
N ILE A 140 14.33 3.08 14.77
CA ILE A 140 14.71 3.23 16.19
C ILE A 140 15.38 1.97 16.77
N PRO A 141 14.74 0.78 16.79
CA PRO A 141 15.36 -0.42 17.34
C PRO A 141 16.56 -0.87 16.51
N SER A 142 16.55 -0.67 15.19
CA SER A 142 17.69 -1.00 14.32
C SER A 142 18.92 -0.15 14.67
N LEU A 143 18.75 1.16 14.86
CA LEU A 143 19.84 2.06 15.21
C LEU A 143 20.39 1.75 16.59
N LEU A 144 19.52 1.54 17.59
CA LEU A 144 19.95 1.19 18.94
C LEU A 144 20.73 -0.13 18.99
N ALA A 145 20.35 -1.13 18.18
CA ALA A 145 21.09 -2.36 18.04
C ALA A 145 22.53 -2.10 17.53
N THR A 146 22.67 -1.31 16.46
CA THR A 146 23.99 -1.02 15.85
C THR A 146 24.90 -0.16 16.71
N VAL A 147 24.36 0.86 17.40
CA VAL A 147 25.15 1.77 18.26
C VAL A 147 25.63 1.04 19.53
N GLY A 148 24.83 0.10 20.04
CA GLY A 148 25.20 -0.76 21.17
C GLY A 148 26.37 -1.71 20.88
N GLU A 149 26.60 -2.07 19.61
CA GLU A 149 27.71 -2.94 19.20
C GLU A 149 29.02 -2.15 18.97
N GLY A 150 28.95 -0.89 18.55
CA GLY A 150 30.12 -0.07 18.18
C GLY A 150 30.74 0.77 19.31
N THR A 151 30.08 0.88 20.47
CA THR A 151 30.56 1.71 21.59
C THR A 151 31.20 0.82 22.65
N ARG A 152 32.45 1.11 23.04
CA ARG A 152 33.31 0.51 24.10
C ARG A 152 32.69 -0.60 24.97
N PRO A 153 33.44 -1.67 25.35
CA PRO A 153 32.95 -2.71 26.25
C PRO A 153 32.34 -2.10 27.53
N GLY A 154 31.01 -2.16 27.64
CA GLY A 154 30.23 -1.53 28.73
C GLY A 154 29.22 -0.45 28.33
N ALA A 155 29.15 0.00 27.06
CA ALA A 155 28.28 1.09 26.62
C ALA A 155 27.01 0.65 25.86
N ALA A 156 26.50 -0.56 26.12
CA ALA A 156 25.14 -0.90 25.69
C ALA A 156 24.14 -0.19 26.60
N VAL A 157 23.56 0.93 26.15
CA VAL A 157 22.51 1.65 26.90
C VAL A 157 21.22 0.81 26.95
N VAL A 158 21.04 -0.14 26.02
CA VAL A 158 19.86 -1.02 25.94
C VAL A 158 20.32 -2.45 25.61
N ARG A 159 20.15 -3.40 26.53
CA ARG A 159 20.54 -4.82 26.31
C ARG A 159 19.43 -5.63 25.66
N GLY A 160 19.75 -6.79 25.09
CA GLY A 160 18.85 -7.60 24.24
C GLY A 160 17.40 -7.77 24.73
N ASN A 161 17.16 -7.94 26.03
CA ASN A 161 15.80 -8.01 26.57
C ASN A 161 15.05 -6.66 26.48
N GLU A 162 15.72 -5.56 26.78
CA GLU A 162 15.15 -4.21 26.69
C GLU A 162 14.91 -3.80 25.24
N LEU A 163 15.81 -4.19 24.32
CA LEU A 163 15.64 -3.95 22.88
C LEU A 163 14.45 -4.74 22.32
N HIS A 164 14.27 -5.99 22.80
CA HIS A 164 13.12 -6.80 22.45
C HIS A 164 11.81 -6.20 22.97
N GLN A 165 11.76 -5.76 24.23
CA GLN A 165 10.59 -5.09 24.81
C GLN A 165 10.27 -3.79 24.08
N LEU A 166 11.28 -2.99 23.72
CA LEU A 166 11.10 -1.78 22.93
C LEU A 166 10.51 -2.11 21.55
N SER A 167 11.02 -3.13 20.87
CA SER A 167 10.52 -3.57 19.57
C SER A 167 9.06 -4.04 19.64
N ILE A 168 8.69 -4.78 20.69
CA ILE A 168 7.29 -5.17 20.95
C ILE A 168 6.43 -3.93 21.20
N GLY A 169 6.88 -2.99 22.03
CA GLY A 169 6.15 -1.76 22.32
C GLY A 169 5.87 -0.94 21.06
N ILE A 170 6.89 -0.76 20.20
CA ILE A 170 6.75 -0.09 18.92
C ILE A 170 5.78 -0.84 18.00
N ALA A 171 5.91 -2.17 17.89
CA ALA A 171 5.02 -2.98 17.07
C ALA A 171 3.55 -2.89 17.51
N LEU A 172 3.29 -2.90 18.83
CA LEU A 172 1.95 -2.73 19.39
C LEU A 172 1.38 -1.33 19.08
N ILE A 173 2.18 -0.27 19.24
CA ILE A 173 1.76 1.09 18.91
C ILE A 173 1.43 1.20 17.42
N LEU A 174 2.28 0.69 16.54
CA LEU A 174 2.03 0.69 15.09
C LEU A 174 0.77 -0.11 14.73
N LEU A 175 0.56 -1.27 15.37
CA LEU A 175 -0.63 -2.08 15.16
C LEU A 175 -1.90 -1.35 15.60
N LEU A 176 -1.87 -0.66 16.74
CA LEU A 176 -2.98 0.16 17.23
C LEU A 176 -3.26 1.34 16.30
N CYS A 177 -2.23 2.06 15.85
CA CYS A 177 -2.37 3.14 14.86
C CYS A 177 -2.99 2.63 13.56
N TYR A 178 -2.54 1.46 13.08
CA TYR A 178 -3.09 0.84 11.88
C TYR A 178 -4.55 0.42 12.07
N ALA A 179 -4.88 -0.23 13.20
CA ALA A 179 -6.25 -0.60 13.52
C ALA A 179 -7.18 0.62 13.63
N ALA A 180 -6.71 1.71 14.26
CA ALA A 180 -7.43 2.96 14.34
C ALA A 180 -7.64 3.61 12.96
N TYR A 181 -6.62 3.57 12.09
CA TYR A 181 -6.74 4.04 10.70
C TYR A 181 -7.76 3.22 9.90
N ILE A 182 -7.73 1.90 10.00
CA ILE A 182 -8.71 1.01 9.36
C ILE A 182 -10.11 1.29 9.93
N ALA A 183 -10.24 1.44 11.25
CA ALA A 183 -11.52 1.74 11.87
C ALA A 183 -12.10 3.08 11.40
N HIS A 184 -11.26 4.13 11.34
CA HIS A 184 -11.66 5.43 10.82
C HIS A 184 -12.05 5.38 9.34
N SER A 185 -11.27 4.71 8.49
CA SER A 185 -11.54 4.62 7.05
C SER A 185 -12.78 3.79 6.72
N VAL A 186 -13.02 2.70 7.46
CA VAL A 186 -14.12 1.75 7.21
C VAL A 186 -15.42 2.19 7.90
N PHE A 187 -15.35 2.67 9.15
CA PHE A 187 -16.52 3.03 9.94
C PHE A 187 -16.82 4.53 9.92
N GLY A 188 -15.80 5.40 9.84
CA GLY A 188 -15.93 6.86 9.95
C GLY A 188 -16.52 7.57 8.73
N VAL A 189 -16.45 6.98 7.52
CA VAL A 189 -16.88 7.64 6.27
C VAL A 189 -18.41 7.75 6.10
N ARG A 190 -19.23 7.13 6.97
CA ARG A 190 -20.70 7.32 6.92
C ARG A 190 -21.20 8.60 7.61
N ALA A 191 -20.50 9.14 8.60
CA ALA A 191 -20.97 10.38 9.25
C ALA A 191 -20.92 11.61 8.31
N PHE A 192 -20.05 11.59 7.29
CA PHE A 192 -19.85 12.72 6.38
C PHE A 192 -20.74 12.66 5.12
N LYS A 193 -21.08 11.46 4.62
CA LYS A 193 -21.94 11.31 3.44
C LYS A 193 -23.43 11.49 3.75
N ASP A 194 -23.89 11.12 4.94
CA ASP A 194 -25.30 11.21 5.32
C ASP A 194 -25.74 12.65 5.67
N THR A 195 -24.79 13.58 5.85
CA THR A 195 -25.06 15.01 6.15
C THR A 195 -25.18 15.88 4.89
N LEU A 196 -24.81 15.36 3.71
CA LEU A 196 -24.77 16.13 2.45
C LEU A 196 -25.82 15.74 1.41
N THR A 197 -26.73 14.79 1.72
CA THR A 197 -27.99 14.68 0.98
C THR A 197 -28.90 15.85 1.37
N VAL A 198 -28.60 17.03 0.83
CA VAL A 198 -29.57 18.11 0.68
C VAL A 198 -30.72 17.53 -0.19
N PRO A 199 -31.99 17.62 0.22
CA PRO A 199 -33.09 17.21 -0.64
C PRO A 199 -32.99 18.00 -1.95
N ALA A 200 -33.10 17.34 -3.10
CA ALA A 200 -33.16 18.01 -4.39
C ALA A 200 -34.21 19.14 -4.32
N PRO A 201 -33.91 20.37 -4.82
CA PRO A 201 -34.92 21.41 -4.88
C PRO A 201 -36.09 20.88 -5.70
N ALA A 202 -37.31 21.02 -5.17
CA ALA A 202 -38.51 20.75 -5.93
C ALA A 202 -38.46 21.60 -7.22
N GLU A 203 -38.62 20.95 -8.38
CA GLU A 203 -38.76 21.66 -9.64
C GLU A 203 -40.04 22.51 -9.58
N GLU A 204 -39.88 23.82 -9.35
CA GLU A 204 -40.95 24.78 -9.56
C GLU A 204 -41.23 24.88 -11.06
N HIS A 205 -42.31 24.22 -11.48
CA HIS A 205 -42.95 24.44 -12.76
C HIS A 205 -43.44 25.90 -12.84
N ASN A 206 -42.71 26.74 -13.56
CA ASN A 206 -43.14 28.11 -13.87
C ASN A 206 -42.92 28.42 -15.35
N GLU A 207 -43.91 28.07 -16.17
CA GLU A 207 -44.02 28.52 -17.56
C GLU A 207 -44.37 30.01 -17.61
N GLY A 208 -43.33 30.84 -17.67
CA GLY A 208 -43.43 32.30 -17.82
C GLY A 208 -43.08 32.78 -19.23
N ARG A 209 -44.13 33.02 -20.04
CA ARG A 209 -44.35 34.11 -21.03
C ARG A 209 -43.20 34.69 -21.88
N HIS A 210 -43.53 34.79 -23.17
CA HIS A 210 -42.83 35.41 -24.31
C HIS A 210 -42.35 36.88 -24.16
N HIS A 211 -41.15 37.10 -24.73
CA HIS A 211 -40.61 38.22 -25.53
C HIS A 211 -40.69 39.70 -25.10
N GLY A 212 -39.50 40.31 -24.98
CA GLY A 212 -39.20 41.72 -25.28
C GLY A 212 -37.70 41.89 -25.68
N PRO A 213 -37.33 42.76 -26.63
CA PRO A 213 -35.97 42.83 -27.22
C PRO A 213 -35.01 43.75 -26.43
N PRO A 214 -33.68 43.71 -26.71
CA PRO A 214 -32.64 44.16 -25.77
C PRO A 214 -32.25 45.63 -25.98
N PRO A 215 -31.77 46.33 -24.93
CA PRO A 215 -31.03 47.57 -25.09
C PRO A 215 -29.61 47.52 -24.53
N GLY A 216 -28.65 48.02 -25.31
CA GLY A 216 -27.42 48.62 -24.78
C GLY A 216 -26.10 47.93 -25.11
N ARG A 217 -25.52 48.22 -26.29
CA ARG A 217 -24.09 48.07 -26.56
C ARG A 217 -23.29 48.98 -25.63
N VAL A 218 -22.26 48.44 -24.98
CA VAL A 218 -21.05 49.18 -24.57
C VAL A 218 -19.86 48.31 -24.93
N LEU A 219 -19.25 48.62 -26.08
CA LEU A 219 -17.88 48.23 -26.40
C LEU A 219 -16.99 49.27 -25.71
N VAL A 220 -16.06 48.84 -24.87
CA VAL A 220 -14.90 49.66 -24.49
C VAL A 220 -13.63 48.87 -24.77
N GLU A 221 -12.80 49.54 -25.54
CA GLU A 221 -11.50 49.20 -26.10
C GLU A 221 -10.50 48.62 -25.10
N ASN A 222 -9.68 47.68 -25.56
CA ASN A 222 -8.36 47.47 -25.01
C ASN A 222 -7.34 47.97 -26.04
N THR A 223 -6.71 49.11 -25.74
CA THR A 223 -5.55 49.63 -26.47
C THR A 223 -4.27 49.16 -25.80
N SER A 224 -3.38 48.61 -26.63
CA SER A 224 -1.93 48.47 -26.48
C SER A 224 -1.39 47.39 -25.56
#